data_AF-A0A2V9JPR6-F1
#
_entry.id   AF-A0A2V9JPR6-F1
#
_cell.length_a   1.000
_cell.length_b   1.000
_cell.length_c   1.000
_cell.angle_alpha   90.00
_cell.angle_beta   90.00
_cell.angle_gamma   90.00
#
_symmetry.space_group_name_H-M   'P 1'
#
loop_
_entity.id
_entity.type
_entity.pdbx_description
1 polymer ?
#
loop_
_entity_poly.entity_id
_entity_poly.type
_entity_poly.pdbx_seq_one_letter_code
_entity_poly.pdbx_strand_id
1 'polypeptide(L)'
;MRVALRPSTLSVGRSRRISPLLLLVVSLGAVVVTGLFASPPKEKPDKQERRRQKAIQKEMESPYKKWLQEEVPYVITPEERGAFKKLSTDEEREQFIEQFWERRNPNPGSPENEFKEEYYRRIAYANEHYASGIPGWKSDRGRIYIMYGPADEIESHPSGGTYMRPPEEGGGETSTYPFETWRYRYIDGIGTNVILEFVDPTMTGEYHMTMDPGEKDALLHVPNAGLTQLESMGMASKRDRFSRSDGMTTGRSLGGEPESMNEFTRLDLYAKIFKAPSVKFNDLKAVVTARLSAQLLPFDVRTDFLRVTEETILTPVTVQVANRDLEFQNKGGVMHAVLDIFGQFSSLSGRIVNTFEDSVVLDVPENEFQRYVDRRSVYQ
;
A
#
# COMPACT_ATOMS: atom_id res chain seq x y z
N MET A 1 5.37 -22.83 17.54
CA MET A 1 5.51 -22.49 16.12
C MET A 1 4.16 -22.67 15.43
N ARG A 2 3.78 -21.75 14.54
CA ARG A 2 2.61 -21.90 13.68
C ARG A 2 3.07 -21.86 12.23
N VAL A 3 2.55 -22.76 11.40
CA VAL A 3 2.85 -22.85 9.96
C VAL A 3 1.52 -22.86 9.23
N ALA A 4 1.46 -22.22 8.07
CA ALA A 4 0.31 -22.27 7.18
C ALA A 4 0.79 -22.47 5.74
N LEU A 5 0.06 -23.30 4.99
CA LEU A 5 0.33 -23.63 3.60
C LEU A 5 -0.93 -23.37 2.77
N ARG A 6 -0.76 -22.81 1.57
CA ARG A 6 -1.87 -22.59 0.64
C ARG A 6 -1.47 -22.91 -0.81
N PRO A 7 -2.35 -23.52 -1.62
CA PRO A 7 -2.18 -23.58 -3.06
C PRO A 7 -2.58 -22.24 -3.69
N SER A 8 -1.75 -21.74 -4.60
CA SER A 8 -1.97 -20.47 -5.29
C SER A 8 -3.09 -20.59 -6.32
N THR A 9 -4.22 -19.93 -6.07
CA THR A 9 -5.37 -19.86 -6.98
C THR A 9 -5.62 -18.43 -7.44
N LEU A 10 -5.63 -18.22 -8.76
CA LEU A 10 -6.08 -16.97 -9.38
C LEU A 10 -7.59 -16.81 -9.15
N SER A 11 -7.97 -15.71 -8.52
CA SER A 11 -9.33 -15.39 -8.03
C SER A 11 -10.39 -15.31 -9.14
N VAL A 12 -11.51 -16.01 -8.97
CA VAL A 12 -12.81 -15.67 -9.56
C VAL A 12 -13.85 -15.62 -8.44
N GLY A 13 -14.44 -14.44 -8.25
CA GLY A 13 -15.23 -14.09 -7.07
C GLY A 13 -16.66 -14.64 -7.02
N ARG A 14 -17.19 -14.79 -5.79
CA ARG A 14 -18.63 -14.71 -5.55
C ARG A 14 -18.97 -14.33 -4.11
N SER A 15 -19.85 -13.34 -3.98
CA SER A 15 -20.35 -12.78 -2.73
C SER A 15 -21.41 -13.67 -2.08
N ARG A 16 -21.49 -13.66 -0.74
CA ARG A 16 -22.69 -14.10 -0.01
C ARG A 16 -23.02 -13.17 1.15
N ARG A 17 -24.31 -12.78 1.17
CA ARG A 17 -25.02 -11.95 2.16
C ARG A 17 -25.26 -12.73 3.46
N ILE A 18 -25.34 -12.04 4.59
CA ILE A 18 -25.77 -12.60 5.88
C ILE A 18 -26.89 -11.72 6.46
N SER A 19 -27.97 -12.34 6.92
CA SER A 19 -29.05 -11.75 7.74
C SER A 19 -28.99 -12.32 9.17
N PRO A 20 -29.50 -11.60 10.20
CA PRO A 20 -29.20 -11.88 11.60
C PRO A 20 -30.25 -12.77 12.28
N LEU A 21 -29.85 -13.49 13.34
CA LEU A 21 -30.77 -14.23 14.23
C LEU A 21 -30.57 -13.83 15.70
N LEU A 22 -31.69 -13.78 16.41
CA LEU A 22 -31.95 -13.31 17.78
C LEU A 22 -31.75 -14.42 18.85
N LEU A 23 -31.67 -13.96 20.12
CA LEU A 23 -31.96 -14.64 21.41
C LEU A 23 -30.92 -15.68 21.92
N LEU A 24 -30.63 -15.83 23.22
CA LEU A 24 -31.49 -15.82 24.40
C LEU A 24 -30.68 -15.66 25.70
N VAL A 25 -31.28 -15.04 26.72
CA VAL A 25 -30.78 -14.81 28.08
C VAL A 25 -30.96 -16.06 28.94
N VAL A 26 -29.92 -16.51 29.66
CA VAL A 26 -30.08 -17.33 30.89
C VAL A 26 -29.09 -16.87 31.95
N SER A 27 -29.62 -16.39 33.05
CA SER A 27 -28.95 -16.07 34.30
C SER A 27 -28.93 -17.27 35.24
N LEU A 28 -27.79 -17.57 35.88
CA LEU A 28 -27.76 -18.22 37.20
C LEU A 28 -26.46 -17.86 37.92
N GLY A 29 -26.59 -17.41 39.18
CA GLY A 29 -25.54 -16.79 39.97
C GLY A 29 -24.61 -17.77 40.70
N ALA A 30 -23.43 -17.26 41.08
CA ALA A 30 -22.55 -17.83 42.08
C ALA A 30 -21.94 -16.70 42.92
N VAL A 31 -22.07 -16.85 44.24
CA VAL A 31 -21.58 -15.94 45.28
C VAL A 31 -20.05 -16.03 45.35
N VAL A 32 -19.36 -14.89 45.24
CA VAL A 32 -17.90 -14.77 45.41
C VAL A 32 -17.61 -14.21 46.80
N VAL A 33 -16.89 -14.99 47.61
CA VAL A 33 -16.26 -14.54 48.85
C VAL A 33 -14.91 -13.93 48.48
N THR A 34 -14.75 -12.62 48.67
CA THR A 34 -13.50 -11.88 48.42
C THR A 34 -12.61 -11.87 49.67
N GLY A 35 -11.49 -12.60 49.62
CA GLY A 35 -10.36 -12.41 50.52
C GLY A 35 -9.46 -11.28 50.02
N LEU A 36 -9.28 -10.24 50.84
CA LEU A 36 -8.40 -9.08 50.59
C LEU A 36 -6.93 -9.45 50.86
N PHE A 37 -6.12 -9.58 49.81
CA PHE A 37 -4.67 -9.36 49.88
C PHE A 37 -4.36 -8.07 49.11
N ALA A 38 -4.11 -6.98 49.84
CA ALA A 38 -3.72 -5.70 49.28
C ALA A 38 -2.23 -5.71 48.91
N SER A 39 -1.91 -5.50 47.63
CA SER A 39 -0.55 -5.20 47.18
C SER A 39 -0.10 -3.84 47.71
N PRO A 40 1.18 -3.64 48.07
CA PRO A 40 1.65 -2.33 48.52
C PRO A 40 1.48 -1.29 47.39
N PRO A 41 1.14 -0.04 47.72
CA PRO A 41 0.88 0.98 46.72
C PRO A 41 2.16 1.33 45.97
N LYS A 42 2.12 1.26 44.63
CA LYS A 42 3.20 1.75 43.75
C LYS A 42 3.44 3.24 44.06
N GLU A 43 4.60 3.57 44.62
CA GLU A 43 5.03 4.95 44.83
C GLU A 43 4.98 5.70 43.49
N LYS A 44 4.38 6.90 43.51
CA LYS A 44 4.29 7.74 42.32
C LYS A 44 5.70 8.19 41.94
N PRO A 45 6.13 8.06 40.67
CA PRO A 45 7.48 8.42 40.26
C PRO A 45 7.75 9.89 40.59
N ASP A 46 8.94 10.16 41.16
CA ASP A 46 9.38 11.48 41.58
C ASP A 46 9.30 12.50 40.42
N LYS A 47 9.12 13.78 40.74
CA LYS A 47 8.97 14.86 39.75
C LYS A 47 10.20 14.98 38.86
N GLN A 48 11.40 14.68 39.36
CA GLN A 48 12.61 14.62 38.55
C GLN A 48 12.61 13.39 37.63
N GLU A 49 12.18 12.24 38.13
CA GLU A 49 12.05 11.00 37.34
C GLU A 49 11.00 11.14 36.22
N ARG A 50 9.84 11.76 36.48
CA ARG A 50 8.83 12.07 35.44
C ARG A 50 9.34 13.09 34.41
N ARG A 51 10.20 14.03 34.82
CA ARG A 51 10.82 14.99 33.89
C ARG A 51 11.91 14.34 33.06
N ARG A 52 12.70 13.44 33.64
CA ARG A 52 13.73 12.65 32.96
C ARG A 52 13.09 11.66 31.98
N GLN A 53 12.05 10.94 32.39
CA GLN A 53 11.25 10.08 31.52
C GLN A 53 10.57 10.87 30.41
N LYS A 54 10.02 12.06 30.68
CA LYS A 54 9.48 12.93 29.62
C LYS A 54 10.56 13.50 28.69
N ALA A 55 11.76 13.80 29.18
CA ALA A 55 12.86 14.30 28.37
C ALA A 55 13.46 13.19 27.50
N ILE A 56 13.65 12.00 28.07
CA ILE A 56 14.04 10.77 27.37
C ILE A 56 12.96 10.40 26.35
N GLN A 57 11.68 10.40 26.72
CA GLN A 57 10.58 10.22 25.79
C GLN A 57 10.56 11.30 24.70
N LYS A 58 10.89 12.56 25.00
CA LYS A 58 10.94 13.67 24.04
C LYS A 58 12.17 13.62 23.10
N GLU A 59 13.31 13.10 23.58
CA GLU A 59 14.52 12.86 22.77
C GLU A 59 14.38 11.57 21.93
N MET A 60 13.82 10.50 22.51
CA MET A 60 13.42 9.27 21.82
C MET A 60 12.27 9.52 20.82
N GLU A 61 11.42 10.52 21.06
CA GLU A 61 10.38 10.99 20.14
C GLU A 61 10.93 11.79 18.96
N SER A 62 12.25 11.98 18.80
CA SER A 62 12.78 12.75 17.66
C SER A 62 13.10 11.87 16.44
N PRO A 63 13.98 10.85 16.49
CA PRO A 63 14.37 10.11 15.28
C PRO A 63 13.25 9.22 14.75
N TYR A 64 12.57 8.45 15.61
CA TYR A 64 11.52 7.52 15.20
C TYR A 64 10.25 8.22 14.73
N LYS A 65 9.95 9.38 15.32
CA LYS A 65 8.84 10.22 14.86
C LYS A 65 9.17 10.85 13.52
N LYS A 66 10.39 11.35 13.34
CA LYS A 66 10.86 11.86 12.05
C LYS A 66 10.80 10.77 10.98
N TRP A 67 11.30 9.57 11.27
CA TRP A 67 11.19 8.42 10.38
C TRP A 67 9.73 8.18 9.95
N LEU A 68 8.81 8.12 10.93
CA LEU A 68 7.40 7.85 10.68
C LEU A 68 6.68 8.98 9.91
N GLN A 69 7.05 10.23 10.14
CA GLN A 69 6.33 11.42 9.63
C GLN A 69 6.94 11.99 8.35
N GLU A 70 8.25 11.89 8.18
CA GLU A 70 9.00 12.54 7.10
C GLU A 70 9.65 11.51 6.17
N GLU A 71 10.13 10.37 6.68
CA GLU A 71 10.83 9.41 5.83
C GLU A 71 9.89 8.44 5.13
N VAL A 72 8.98 7.76 5.86
CA VAL A 72 8.10 6.73 5.27
C VAL A 72 6.62 7.11 5.14
N PRO A 73 6.20 8.40 5.05
CA PRO A 73 4.79 8.77 5.20
C PRO A 73 3.88 8.17 4.12
N TYR A 74 4.42 7.87 2.93
CA TYR A 74 3.66 7.40 1.77
C TYR A 74 3.69 5.88 1.57
N VAL A 75 4.70 5.19 2.12
CA VAL A 75 4.86 3.73 1.97
C VAL A 75 4.42 2.95 3.21
N ILE A 76 4.29 3.60 4.36
CA ILE A 76 3.77 2.97 5.58
C ILE A 76 2.24 2.87 5.56
N THR A 77 1.72 1.66 5.75
CA THR A 77 0.27 1.43 5.84
C THR A 77 -0.32 1.96 7.15
N PRO A 78 -1.64 2.26 7.20
CA PRO A 78 -2.31 2.65 8.44
C PRO A 78 -2.12 1.62 9.58
N GLU A 79 -2.12 0.33 9.24
CA GLU A 79 -1.94 -0.78 10.17
C GLU A 79 -0.50 -0.82 10.72
N GLU A 80 0.50 -0.70 9.85
CA GLU A 80 1.91 -0.61 10.24
C GLU A 80 2.16 0.62 11.12
N ARG A 81 1.60 1.77 10.75
CA ARG A 81 1.69 3.00 11.55
C ARG A 81 1.07 2.82 12.93
N GLY A 82 -0.07 2.12 13.01
CA GLY A 82 -0.73 1.77 14.26
C GLY A 82 0.09 0.80 15.12
N ALA A 83 0.74 -0.18 14.49
CA ALA A 83 1.62 -1.13 15.17
C ALA A 83 2.89 -0.45 15.71
N PHE A 84 3.56 0.38 14.90
CA PHE A 84 4.77 1.10 15.28
C PHE A 84 4.55 2.00 16.50
N LYS A 85 3.40 2.69 16.57
CA LYS A 85 3.03 3.55 17.71
C LYS A 85 2.82 2.79 19.02
N LYS A 86 2.61 1.48 18.99
CA LYS A 86 2.40 0.64 20.19
C LYS A 86 3.72 0.08 20.75
N LEU A 87 4.81 0.17 19.99
CA LEU A 87 6.13 -0.29 20.43
C LEU A 87 6.65 0.61 21.55
N SER A 88 7.19 -0.01 22.60
CA SER A 88 7.55 0.70 23.83
C SER A 88 9.04 1.00 23.88
N THR A 89 9.88 0.06 23.44
CA THR A 89 11.35 0.20 23.48
C THR A 89 11.92 0.63 22.13
N ASP A 90 13.16 1.12 22.14
CA ASP A 90 13.85 1.55 20.93
C ASP A 90 14.31 0.36 20.10
N GLU A 91 14.75 -0.72 20.75
CA GLU A 91 15.12 -1.97 20.09
C GLU A 91 13.93 -2.56 19.32
N GLU A 92 12.72 -2.48 19.89
CA GLU A 92 11.49 -2.89 19.20
C GLU A 92 11.22 -2.04 17.95
N ARG A 93 11.48 -0.73 18.01
CA ARG A 93 11.28 0.19 16.88
C ARG A 93 12.33 -0.03 15.80
N GLU A 94 13.59 -0.20 16.16
CA GLU A 94 14.67 -0.51 15.23
C GLU A 94 14.40 -1.83 14.50
N GLN A 95 14.05 -2.89 15.23
CA GLN A 95 13.64 -4.17 14.64
C GLN A 95 12.42 -4.03 13.72
N PHE A 96 11.46 -3.17 14.08
CA PHE A 96 10.33 -2.90 13.20
C PHE A 96 10.77 -2.22 11.90
N ILE A 97 11.66 -1.23 11.97
CA ILE A 97 12.15 -0.49 10.80
C ILE A 97 12.95 -1.41 9.89
N GLU A 98 13.81 -2.26 10.45
CA GLU A 98 14.56 -3.28 9.70
C GLU A 98 13.60 -4.21 8.94
N GLN A 99 12.63 -4.81 9.65
CA GLN A 99 11.63 -5.69 9.03
C GLN A 99 10.72 -4.94 8.05
N PHE A 100 10.43 -3.66 8.29
CA PHE A 100 9.60 -2.84 7.41
C PHE A 100 10.23 -2.72 6.02
N TRP A 101 11.54 -2.48 5.98
CA TRP A 101 12.31 -2.41 4.74
C TRP A 101 12.54 -3.79 4.15
N GLU A 102 12.87 -4.80 4.97
CA GLU A 102 13.14 -6.15 4.47
C GLU A 102 11.92 -6.76 3.77
N ARG A 103 10.70 -6.53 4.28
CA ARG A 103 9.45 -6.95 3.61
C ARG A 103 9.20 -6.29 2.25
N ARG A 104 9.91 -5.19 1.96
CA ARG A 104 9.84 -4.44 0.70
C ARG A 104 11.09 -4.63 -0.14
N ASN A 105 12.06 -5.44 0.33
CA ASN A 105 13.27 -5.76 -0.41
C ASN A 105 12.90 -6.66 -1.60
N PRO A 106 13.17 -6.25 -2.85
CA PRO A 106 12.94 -7.10 -4.02
C PRO A 106 13.83 -8.36 -4.02
N ASN A 107 14.99 -8.29 -3.35
CA ASN A 107 15.98 -9.36 -3.27
C ASN A 107 16.24 -9.73 -1.79
N PRO A 108 15.33 -10.49 -1.13
CA PRO A 108 15.49 -10.88 0.27
C PRO A 108 16.85 -11.57 0.51
N GLY A 109 17.54 -11.18 1.59
CA GLY A 109 18.87 -11.71 1.93
C GLY A 109 20.05 -11.07 1.19
N SER A 110 19.82 -10.12 0.27
CA SER A 110 20.87 -9.20 -0.20
C SER A 110 21.29 -8.26 0.94
N PRO A 111 22.59 -7.91 1.09
CA PRO A 111 23.02 -6.90 2.05
C PRO A 111 22.45 -5.50 1.72
N GLU A 112 22.06 -5.27 0.47
CA GLU A 112 21.51 -4.02 -0.04
C GLU A 112 20.02 -4.16 -0.34
N ASN A 113 19.25 -3.15 0.04
CA ASN A 113 17.81 -3.09 -0.21
C ASN A 113 17.53 -2.03 -1.28
N GLU A 114 17.48 -2.48 -2.53
CA GLU A 114 17.31 -1.63 -3.71
C GLU A 114 16.05 -0.76 -3.61
N PHE A 115 14.94 -1.29 -3.06
CA PHE A 115 13.71 -0.52 -2.89
C PHE A 115 13.89 0.64 -1.90
N LYS A 116 14.55 0.38 -0.77
CA LYS A 116 14.85 1.41 0.24
C LYS A 116 15.72 2.51 -0.36
N GLU A 117 16.79 2.13 -1.05
CA GLU A 117 17.71 3.09 -1.67
C GLU A 117 17.02 3.94 -2.74
N GLU A 118 16.27 3.29 -3.63
CA GLU A 118 15.49 3.96 -4.66
C GLU A 118 14.48 4.94 -4.05
N TYR A 119 13.79 4.53 -2.99
CA TYR A 119 12.82 5.36 -2.31
C TYR A 119 13.47 6.63 -1.71
N TYR A 120 14.59 6.50 -1.01
CA TYR A 120 15.31 7.67 -0.48
C TYR A 120 15.91 8.54 -1.59
N ARG A 121 16.37 7.93 -2.70
CA ARG A 121 16.82 8.65 -3.89
C ARG A 121 15.70 9.51 -4.48
N ARG A 122 14.48 8.97 -4.56
CA ARG A 122 13.30 9.72 -5.05
C ARG A 122 12.89 10.84 -4.10
N ILE A 123 13.01 10.67 -2.79
CA ILE A 123 12.79 11.76 -1.82
C ILE A 123 13.78 12.90 -2.07
N ALA A 124 15.06 12.59 -2.23
CA ALA A 124 16.08 13.60 -2.51
C ALA A 124 15.79 14.33 -3.82
N TYR A 125 15.50 13.59 -4.90
CA TYR A 125 15.11 14.15 -6.18
C TYR A 125 13.88 15.06 -6.06
N ALA A 126 12.83 14.60 -5.38
CA ALA A 126 11.61 15.36 -5.19
C ALA A 126 11.85 16.67 -4.44
N ASN A 127 12.72 16.65 -3.42
CA ASN A 127 13.09 17.86 -2.68
C ASN A 127 13.91 18.85 -3.51
N GLU A 128 14.71 18.37 -4.44
CA GLU A 128 15.51 19.21 -5.34
C GLU A 128 14.64 19.83 -6.46
N HIS A 129 13.69 19.07 -7.01
CA HIS A 129 12.96 19.46 -8.23
C HIS A 129 11.56 20.02 -7.99
N TYR A 130 10.90 19.65 -6.89
CA TYR A 130 9.48 19.97 -6.64
C TYR A 130 9.25 20.77 -5.35
N ALA A 131 10.29 21.31 -4.74
CA ALA A 131 10.13 22.20 -3.60
C ALA A 131 9.59 23.57 -4.04
N SER A 132 8.53 24.04 -3.37
CA SER A 132 8.04 25.42 -3.52
C SER A 132 7.34 25.86 -2.23
N GLY A 133 8.02 26.66 -1.41
CA GLY A 133 7.54 27.08 -0.07
C GLY A 133 7.42 25.94 0.97
N ILE A 134 7.19 24.71 0.50
CA ILE A 134 7.18 23.45 1.23
C ILE A 134 8.28 22.52 0.67
N PRO A 135 8.80 21.58 1.49
CA PRO A 135 9.68 20.52 1.00
C PRO A 135 9.05 19.75 -0.16
N GLY A 136 9.82 19.47 -1.21
CA GLY A 136 9.29 18.86 -2.42
C GLY A 136 8.67 17.47 -2.21
N TRP A 137 9.14 16.70 -1.22
CA TRP A 137 8.48 15.44 -0.83
C TRP A 137 7.02 15.62 -0.40
N LYS A 138 6.63 16.81 0.10
CA LYS A 138 5.26 17.15 0.49
C LYS A 138 4.40 17.67 -0.66
N SER A 139 5.01 18.08 -1.78
CA SER A 139 4.26 18.51 -2.96
C SER A 139 3.55 17.33 -3.62
N ASP A 140 2.47 17.59 -4.36
CA ASP A 140 1.75 16.51 -5.06
C ASP A 140 2.64 15.85 -6.13
N ARG A 141 3.35 16.65 -6.94
CA ARG A 141 4.32 16.13 -7.91
C ARG A 141 5.40 15.26 -7.25
N GLY A 142 5.97 15.72 -6.13
CA GLY A 142 6.97 14.97 -5.39
C GLY A 142 6.42 13.70 -4.77
N ARG A 143 5.21 13.72 -4.23
CA ARG A 143 4.54 12.52 -3.72
C ARG A 143 4.34 11.48 -4.82
N ILE A 144 3.84 11.89 -5.98
CA ILE A 144 3.66 11.00 -7.14
C ILE A 144 5.00 10.43 -7.60
N TYR A 145 6.03 11.28 -7.72
CA TYR A 145 7.38 10.84 -8.11
C TYR A 145 7.99 9.84 -7.10
N ILE A 146 7.82 10.05 -5.80
CA ILE A 146 8.28 9.12 -4.76
C ILE A 146 7.59 7.75 -4.92
N MET A 147 6.28 7.77 -5.09
CA MET A 147 5.46 6.56 -5.15
C MET A 147 5.69 5.75 -6.44
N TYR A 148 5.72 6.41 -7.59
CA TYR A 148 5.66 5.75 -8.89
C TYR A 148 6.93 5.93 -9.73
N GLY A 149 7.82 6.83 -9.35
CA GLY A 149 9.03 7.17 -10.09
C GLY A 149 8.77 8.22 -11.17
N PRO A 150 9.66 8.36 -12.16
CA PRO A 150 9.45 9.27 -13.27
C PRO A 150 8.27 8.83 -14.14
N ALA A 151 7.49 9.80 -14.63
CA ALA A 151 6.48 9.55 -15.65
C ALA A 151 7.14 9.14 -16.99
N ASP A 152 6.42 8.37 -17.80
CA ASP A 152 6.89 7.98 -19.13
C ASP A 152 6.92 9.17 -20.08
N GLU A 153 5.95 10.08 -19.96
CA GLU A 153 5.89 11.33 -20.71
C GLU A 153 5.43 12.47 -19.80
N ILE A 154 6.04 13.64 -19.97
CA ILE A 154 5.68 14.88 -19.28
C ILE A 154 5.46 15.95 -20.34
N GLU A 155 4.23 16.47 -20.40
CA GLU A 155 3.92 17.70 -21.11
C GLU A 155 3.93 18.85 -20.11
N SER A 156 4.85 19.81 -20.27
CA SER A 156 5.04 20.90 -19.29
C SER A 156 4.79 22.26 -19.94
N HIS A 157 3.98 23.07 -19.27
CA HIS A 157 3.63 24.44 -19.65
C HIS A 157 3.97 25.39 -18.51
N PRO A 158 5.26 25.62 -18.21
CA PRO A 158 5.71 26.26 -16.96
C PRO A 158 5.35 27.75 -16.85
N SER A 159 4.99 28.40 -17.94
CA SER A 159 4.54 29.80 -17.97
C SER A 159 3.04 29.95 -18.22
N GLY A 160 2.34 28.84 -18.44
CA GLY A 160 0.98 28.86 -18.99
C GLY A 160 0.92 29.63 -20.31
N GLY A 161 -0.12 30.46 -20.47
CA GLY A 161 -0.30 31.32 -21.64
C GLY A 161 -1.26 30.73 -22.66
N THR A 162 -1.16 31.18 -23.92
CA THR A 162 -2.06 30.75 -25.00
C THR A 162 -2.02 29.24 -25.18
N TYR A 163 -3.18 28.61 -25.06
CA TYR A 163 -3.36 27.17 -25.14
C TYR A 163 -4.57 26.85 -26.01
N MET A 164 -4.38 25.92 -26.94
CA MET A 164 -5.46 25.34 -27.72
C MET A 164 -5.95 24.10 -26.99
N ARG A 165 -7.17 24.17 -26.44
CA ARG A 165 -7.73 23.04 -25.70
C ARG A 165 -7.92 21.85 -26.64
N PRO A 166 -7.69 20.62 -26.15
CA PRO A 166 -8.02 19.44 -26.92
C PRO A 166 -9.56 19.34 -27.11
N PRO A 167 -10.05 18.68 -28.17
CA PRO A 167 -11.48 18.53 -28.43
C PRO A 167 -12.27 17.91 -27.26
N GLU A 168 -11.63 17.06 -26.47
CA GLU A 168 -12.18 16.41 -25.29
C GLU A 168 -12.50 17.42 -24.17
N GLU A 169 -11.74 18.52 -24.08
CA GLU A 169 -11.98 19.63 -23.13
C GLU A 169 -12.90 20.72 -23.69
N GLY A 170 -13.53 20.46 -24.84
CA GLY A 170 -14.44 21.38 -25.53
C GLY A 170 -13.77 22.28 -26.57
N GLY A 171 -12.46 22.11 -26.83
CA GLY A 171 -11.73 22.84 -27.85
C GLY A 171 -11.65 24.35 -27.63
N GLY A 172 -11.24 25.06 -28.68
CA GLY A 172 -11.06 26.51 -28.67
C GLY A 172 -9.75 26.97 -28.03
N GLU A 173 -9.52 28.27 -28.09
CA GLU A 173 -8.31 28.94 -27.58
C GLU A 173 -8.58 29.58 -26.23
N THR A 174 -7.63 29.46 -25.30
CA THR A 174 -7.66 30.15 -24.00
C THR A 174 -6.26 30.56 -23.53
N SER A 175 -6.20 31.22 -22.38
CA SER A 175 -4.97 31.39 -21.62
C SER A 175 -5.00 30.46 -20.42
N THR A 176 -3.86 29.84 -20.10
CA THR A 176 -3.73 28.90 -18.98
C THR A 176 -2.81 29.43 -17.88
N TYR A 177 -3.02 28.94 -16.66
CA TYR A 177 -2.01 28.94 -15.61
C TYR A 177 -0.91 27.93 -15.93
N PRO A 178 0.26 28.00 -15.29
CA PRO A 178 1.25 26.94 -15.40
C PRO A 178 0.67 25.56 -15.05
N PHE A 179 0.93 24.56 -15.88
CA PHE A 179 0.45 23.19 -15.63
C PHE A 179 1.40 22.14 -16.24
N GLU A 180 1.29 20.92 -15.74
CA GLU A 180 1.98 19.75 -16.28
C GLU A 180 1.03 18.57 -16.39
N THR A 181 1.17 17.80 -17.46
CA THR A 181 0.46 16.53 -17.65
C THR A 181 1.47 15.40 -17.66
N TRP A 182 1.35 14.48 -16.70
CA TRP A 182 2.23 13.34 -16.54
C TRP A 182 1.50 12.07 -16.98
N ARG A 183 2.09 11.34 -17.92
CA ARG A 183 1.53 10.09 -18.44
C ARG A 183 2.37 8.91 -17.99
N TYR A 184 1.70 7.93 -17.40
CA TYR A 184 2.26 6.62 -17.07
C TYR A 184 1.59 5.57 -17.96
N ARG A 185 2.39 4.83 -18.73
CA ARG A 185 1.91 3.75 -19.58
C ARG A 185 1.28 2.63 -18.76
N TYR A 186 1.86 2.34 -17.60
CA TYR A 186 1.34 1.34 -16.67
C TYR A 186 1.73 1.70 -15.23
N ILE A 187 0.75 1.66 -14.32
CA ILE A 187 0.98 1.70 -12.88
C ILE A 187 0.35 0.45 -12.26
N ASP A 188 1.16 -0.29 -11.51
CA ASP A 188 0.72 -1.51 -10.82
C ASP A 188 -0.42 -1.20 -9.83
N GLY A 189 -1.47 -2.02 -9.89
CA GLY A 189 -2.69 -1.83 -9.08
C GLY A 189 -3.62 -0.69 -9.52
N ILE A 190 -3.28 0.10 -10.54
CA ILE A 190 -4.11 1.18 -11.06
C ILE A 190 -4.59 0.88 -12.48
N GLY A 191 -3.66 0.61 -13.41
CA GLY A 191 -3.99 0.30 -14.80
C GLY A 191 -3.02 0.90 -15.81
N THR A 192 -3.45 0.91 -17.07
CA THR A 192 -2.68 1.41 -18.21
C THR A 192 -3.10 2.83 -18.58
N ASN A 193 -2.17 3.59 -19.16
CA ASN A 193 -2.39 4.95 -19.69
C ASN A 193 -2.99 5.92 -18.65
N VAL A 194 -2.37 5.94 -17.46
CA VAL A 194 -2.76 6.83 -16.37
C VAL A 194 -2.23 8.23 -16.66
N ILE A 195 -3.12 9.22 -16.69
CA ILE A 195 -2.80 10.62 -16.91
C ILE A 195 -3.09 11.38 -15.61
N LEU A 196 -2.09 12.10 -15.11
CA LEU A 196 -2.19 12.95 -13.93
C LEU A 196 -1.88 14.38 -14.36
N GLU A 197 -2.76 15.32 -14.00
CA GLU A 197 -2.56 16.73 -14.30
C GLU A 197 -2.26 17.51 -13.02
N PHE A 198 -1.29 18.41 -13.10
CA PHE A 198 -0.91 19.29 -12.01
C PHE A 198 -0.96 20.74 -12.48
N VAL A 199 -1.50 21.64 -11.66
CA VAL A 199 -1.70 23.05 -12.01
C VAL A 199 -1.15 23.92 -10.89
N ASP A 200 -0.60 25.09 -11.24
CA ASP A 200 -0.23 26.14 -10.29
C ASP A 200 -0.97 27.45 -10.63
N PRO A 201 -2.21 27.63 -10.14
CA PRO A 201 -2.96 28.87 -10.34
C PRO A 201 -2.34 30.07 -9.62
N THR A 202 -1.45 29.84 -8.66
CA THR A 202 -0.87 30.87 -7.80
C THR A 202 0.45 31.43 -8.34
N MET A 203 1.03 30.81 -9.37
CA MET A 203 2.36 31.14 -9.91
C MET A 203 3.47 31.11 -8.86
N THR A 204 3.34 30.23 -7.87
CA THR A 204 4.32 30.06 -6.79
C THR A 204 5.33 28.95 -7.10
N GLY A 205 5.08 28.11 -8.11
CA GLY A 205 5.78 26.86 -8.38
C GLY A 205 5.23 25.67 -7.59
N GLU A 206 4.19 25.86 -6.77
CA GLU A 206 3.47 24.78 -6.09
C GLU A 206 2.40 24.22 -7.03
N TYR A 207 2.74 23.14 -7.73
CA TYR A 207 1.80 22.43 -8.60
C TYR A 207 1.04 21.39 -7.78
N HIS A 208 -0.25 21.59 -7.60
CA HIS A 208 -1.14 20.62 -6.98
C HIS A 208 -1.79 19.74 -8.05
N MET A 209 -2.10 18.49 -7.70
CA MET A 209 -2.76 17.58 -8.61
C MET A 209 -4.24 17.94 -8.70
N THR A 210 -4.74 18.17 -9.90
CA THR A 210 -6.15 18.47 -10.11
C THR A 210 -6.89 17.24 -10.61
N MET A 211 -8.15 17.11 -10.20
CA MET A 211 -9.08 16.23 -10.90
C MET A 211 -9.72 16.98 -12.06
N ASP A 212 -9.89 18.30 -12.02
CA ASP A 212 -10.60 19.08 -13.04
C ASP A 212 -9.62 19.76 -14.01
N PRO A 213 -9.52 19.29 -15.27
CA PRO A 213 -8.65 19.93 -16.26
C PRO A 213 -9.04 21.37 -16.56
N GLY A 214 -10.28 21.79 -16.25
CA GLY A 214 -10.70 23.17 -16.41
C GLY A 214 -10.01 24.13 -15.45
N GLU A 215 -9.40 23.65 -14.36
CA GLU A 215 -8.72 24.48 -13.37
C GLU A 215 -7.53 25.27 -13.96
N LYS A 216 -6.85 24.71 -14.99
CA LYS A 216 -5.76 25.41 -15.68
C LYS A 216 -6.25 26.59 -16.52
N ASP A 217 -7.54 26.71 -16.83
CA ASP A 217 -8.11 27.77 -17.68
C ASP A 217 -8.15 29.12 -16.94
N ALA A 218 -7.14 29.97 -17.16
CA ALA A 218 -7.02 31.27 -16.50
C ALA A 218 -8.13 32.26 -16.91
N LEU A 219 -8.83 32.00 -18.02
CA LEU A 219 -9.95 32.80 -18.47
C LEU A 219 -11.30 32.20 -18.04
N LEU A 220 -11.32 31.12 -17.26
CA LEU A 220 -12.54 30.40 -16.87
C LEU A 220 -13.63 31.31 -16.29
N HIS A 221 -13.28 32.32 -15.51
CA HIS A 221 -14.26 33.25 -14.92
C HIS A 221 -14.40 34.58 -15.67
N VAL A 222 -13.64 34.79 -16.74
CA VAL A 222 -13.68 36.03 -17.53
C VAL A 222 -14.86 35.96 -18.53
N PRO A 223 -15.80 36.92 -18.49
CA PRO A 223 -16.91 36.97 -19.43
C PRO A 223 -16.43 37.11 -20.87
N ASN A 224 -17.02 36.34 -21.80
CA ASN A 224 -16.75 36.40 -23.25
C ASN A 224 -15.29 36.16 -23.67
N ALA A 225 -14.43 35.64 -22.79
CA ALA A 225 -13.04 35.30 -23.10
C ALA A 225 -12.79 33.81 -22.87
N GLY A 226 -11.78 33.23 -23.52
CA GLY A 226 -11.44 31.80 -23.40
C GLY A 226 -12.65 30.91 -23.70
N LEU A 227 -13.39 31.21 -24.77
CA LEU A 227 -14.58 30.44 -25.12
C LEU A 227 -14.19 29.04 -25.61
N THR A 228 -15.01 28.06 -25.27
CA THR A 228 -14.93 26.73 -25.89
C THR A 228 -15.43 26.81 -27.35
N GLN A 229 -15.19 25.77 -28.15
CA GLN A 229 -15.62 25.80 -29.55
C GLN A 229 -17.14 25.90 -29.70
N LEU A 230 -17.91 25.22 -28.83
CA LEU A 230 -19.37 25.32 -28.83
C LEU A 230 -19.87 26.69 -28.35
N GLU A 231 -19.17 27.30 -27.40
CA GLU A 231 -19.49 28.64 -26.91
C GLU A 231 -19.23 29.71 -27.97
N SER A 232 -18.11 29.62 -28.71
CA SER A 232 -17.80 30.56 -29.78
C SER A 232 -18.77 30.45 -30.96
N MET A 233 -19.37 29.27 -31.18
CA MET A 233 -20.42 29.02 -32.16
C MET A 233 -21.83 29.38 -31.66
N GLY A 234 -21.98 29.83 -30.40
CA GLY A 234 -23.28 30.14 -29.79
C GLY A 234 -24.18 28.94 -29.54
N MET A 235 -23.62 27.72 -29.54
CA MET A 235 -24.34 26.47 -29.30
C MET A 235 -24.37 26.04 -27.83
N ALA A 236 -23.49 26.61 -27.00
CA ALA A 236 -23.45 26.42 -25.56
C ALA A 236 -23.17 27.74 -24.85
N SER A 237 -23.50 27.81 -23.55
CA SER A 237 -23.17 28.96 -22.72
C SER A 237 -22.01 28.61 -21.77
N LYS A 238 -21.10 29.56 -21.55
CA LYS A 238 -20.00 29.37 -20.59
C LYS A 238 -20.48 29.11 -19.16
N ARG A 239 -21.70 29.55 -18.82
CA ARG A 239 -22.33 29.29 -17.52
C ARG A 239 -22.61 27.80 -17.32
N ASP A 240 -22.81 27.06 -18.42
CA ASP A 240 -23.13 25.63 -18.38
C ASP A 240 -21.97 24.82 -17.78
N ARG A 241 -20.71 25.27 -17.96
CA ARG A 241 -19.49 24.67 -17.39
C ARG A 241 -19.53 24.57 -15.86
N PHE A 242 -20.22 25.50 -15.17
CA PHE A 242 -20.31 25.53 -13.70
C PHE A 242 -21.53 24.82 -13.13
N SER A 243 -22.40 24.30 -14.01
CA SER A 243 -23.64 23.61 -13.62
C SER A 243 -23.53 22.08 -13.74
N ARG A 244 -22.34 21.57 -14.08
CA ARG A 244 -22.09 20.14 -14.23
C ARG A 244 -22.11 19.45 -12.87
N SER A 245 -22.70 18.26 -12.82
CA SER A 245 -22.77 17.45 -11.60
C SER A 245 -21.48 16.70 -11.29
N ASP A 246 -20.59 16.53 -12.28
CA ASP A 246 -19.33 15.79 -12.19
C ASP A 246 -18.16 16.60 -11.63
N GLY A 247 -18.40 17.87 -11.29
CA GLY A 247 -17.39 18.78 -10.75
C GLY A 247 -16.33 19.25 -11.76
N MET A 248 -16.46 18.91 -13.04
CA MET A 248 -15.59 19.46 -14.08
C MET A 248 -16.03 20.86 -14.46
N THR A 249 -15.05 21.69 -14.83
CA THR A 249 -15.30 23.00 -15.43
C THR A 249 -14.82 23.04 -16.87
N THR A 250 -14.54 21.91 -17.53
CA THR A 250 -14.20 21.83 -18.96
C THR A 250 -15.43 22.07 -19.87
N GLY A 251 -15.18 22.42 -21.12
CA GLY A 251 -16.22 22.50 -22.15
C GLY A 251 -16.74 21.12 -22.52
N ARG A 252 -17.99 21.03 -22.99
CA ARG A 252 -18.51 19.78 -23.54
C ARG A 252 -17.84 19.46 -24.87
N SER A 253 -17.42 18.22 -25.05
CA SER A 253 -16.92 17.74 -26.34
C SER A 253 -18.06 17.49 -27.33
N LEU A 254 -17.80 17.73 -28.62
CA LEU A 254 -18.72 17.41 -29.72
C LEU A 254 -18.83 15.90 -29.99
N GLY A 255 -17.77 15.14 -29.67
CA GLY A 255 -17.64 13.70 -29.94
C GLY A 255 -18.00 12.79 -28.76
N GLY A 256 -18.51 13.36 -27.67
CA GLY A 256 -18.60 12.67 -26.38
C GLY A 256 -17.29 12.74 -25.59
N GLU A 257 -17.37 12.51 -24.29
CA GLU A 257 -16.22 12.55 -23.39
C GLU A 257 -15.60 11.14 -23.25
N PRO A 258 -14.27 11.02 -23.20
CA PRO A 258 -13.61 9.73 -22.99
C PRO A 258 -13.90 9.16 -21.60
N GLU A 259 -13.70 7.84 -21.41
CA GLU A 259 -13.91 7.17 -20.11
C GLU A 259 -13.04 7.78 -18.99
N SER A 260 -11.86 8.31 -19.33
CA SER A 260 -10.97 9.02 -18.40
C SER A 260 -11.58 10.32 -17.83
N MET A 261 -12.57 10.91 -18.51
CA MET A 261 -13.30 12.08 -18.04
C MET A 261 -14.55 11.71 -17.22
N ASN A 262 -14.92 10.42 -17.11
CA ASN A 262 -16.04 10.02 -16.27
C ASN A 262 -15.77 10.31 -14.78
N GLU A 263 -16.76 10.87 -14.08
CA GLU A 263 -16.67 11.24 -12.66
C GLU A 263 -16.16 10.09 -11.79
N PHE A 264 -16.75 8.90 -11.90
CA PHE A 264 -16.39 7.76 -11.06
C PHE A 264 -14.98 7.25 -11.37
N THR A 265 -14.59 7.25 -12.65
CA THR A 265 -13.24 6.86 -13.07
C THR A 265 -12.18 7.81 -12.51
N ARG A 266 -12.43 9.13 -12.56
CA ARG A 266 -11.54 10.16 -12.01
C ARG A 266 -11.40 10.04 -10.49
N LEU A 267 -12.53 9.88 -9.78
CA LEU A 267 -12.54 9.73 -8.33
C LEU A 267 -11.83 8.45 -7.88
N ASP A 268 -12.05 7.35 -8.59
CA ASP A 268 -11.37 6.07 -8.32
C ASP A 268 -9.86 6.18 -8.57
N LEU A 269 -9.44 6.81 -9.68
CA LEU A 269 -8.02 7.08 -9.95
C LEU A 269 -7.39 7.93 -8.84
N TYR A 270 -8.03 9.03 -8.46
CA TYR A 270 -7.53 9.93 -7.41
C TYR A 270 -7.41 9.22 -6.04
N ALA A 271 -8.38 8.37 -5.70
CA ALA A 271 -8.31 7.57 -4.47
C ALA A 271 -7.18 6.54 -4.51
N LYS A 272 -6.95 5.90 -5.66
CA LYS A 272 -5.92 4.86 -5.84
C LYS A 272 -4.50 5.43 -5.88
N ILE A 273 -4.28 6.54 -6.58
CA ILE A 273 -2.95 7.13 -6.80
C ILE A 273 -2.30 7.63 -5.50
N PHE A 274 -3.10 7.91 -4.49
CA PHE A 274 -2.62 8.35 -3.19
C PHE A 274 -2.59 7.27 -2.12
N LYS A 275 -3.07 6.06 -2.45
CA LYS A 275 -3.04 4.92 -1.54
C LYS A 275 -1.61 4.38 -1.43
N ALA A 276 -1.18 4.08 -0.21
CA ALA A 276 0.09 3.39 0.01
C ALA A 276 0.14 2.09 -0.81
N PRO A 277 1.27 1.77 -1.46
CA PRO A 277 1.34 0.59 -2.31
C PRO A 277 1.13 -0.64 -1.44
N SER A 278 0.33 -1.59 -1.93
CA SER A 278 0.15 -2.85 -1.22
C SER A 278 1.48 -3.57 -1.14
N VAL A 279 1.88 -3.99 0.06
CA VAL A 279 2.99 -4.93 0.22
C VAL A 279 2.60 -6.19 -0.55
N LYS A 280 3.42 -6.60 -1.53
CA LYS A 280 3.13 -7.69 -2.46
C LYS A 280 2.77 -9.03 -1.77
N PHE A 281 3.07 -9.18 -0.48
CA PHE A 281 2.89 -10.42 0.29
C PHE A 281 1.97 -10.28 1.53
N ASN A 282 0.98 -9.37 1.52
CA ASN A 282 0.10 -9.13 2.68
C ASN A 282 -0.85 -10.30 3.03
N ASP A 283 -1.03 -11.27 2.12
CA ASP A 283 -2.05 -12.33 2.24
C ASP A 283 -1.65 -13.47 3.18
N LEU A 284 -0.36 -13.65 3.48
CA LEU A 284 0.12 -14.74 4.35
C LEU A 284 -0.06 -14.42 5.85
N LYS A 285 -0.22 -13.14 6.20
CA LYS A 285 -0.41 -12.68 7.59
C LYS A 285 -1.84 -12.89 8.10
N ALA A 286 -2.84 -12.80 7.22
CA ALA A 286 -4.26 -12.94 7.58
C ALA A 286 -4.63 -14.37 7.99
N VAL A 287 -3.95 -15.37 7.43
CA VAL A 287 -4.16 -16.80 7.73
C VAL A 287 -3.64 -17.19 9.11
N VAL A 288 -2.65 -16.48 9.65
CA VAL A 288 -2.03 -16.84 10.94
C VAL A 288 -2.63 -16.11 12.16
N THR A 289 -3.28 -14.96 11.94
CA THR A 289 -3.91 -14.18 13.03
C THR A 289 -5.40 -14.47 13.22
N ALA A 290 -6.11 -14.85 12.16
CA ALA A 290 -7.50 -15.24 12.27
C ALA A 290 -7.65 -16.76 12.18
N ARG A 291 -8.41 -17.36 13.09
CA ARG A 291 -9.06 -18.67 12.87
C ARG A 291 -10.12 -18.55 11.76
N LEU A 292 -9.74 -18.02 10.60
CA LEU A 292 -10.57 -17.96 9.42
C LEU A 292 -10.33 -19.27 8.66
N SER A 293 -11.42 -19.98 8.41
CA SER A 293 -11.48 -21.23 7.67
C SER A 293 -11.00 -21.04 6.22
N ALA A 294 -9.70 -20.89 6.01
CA ALA A 294 -9.08 -21.21 4.73
C ALA A 294 -8.96 -22.74 4.62
N GLN A 295 -9.09 -23.28 3.42
CA GLN A 295 -8.71 -24.67 3.14
C GLN A 295 -7.20 -24.78 3.31
N LEU A 296 -6.78 -25.01 4.56
CA LEU A 296 -5.40 -25.31 4.91
C LEU A 296 -5.06 -26.65 4.27
N LEU A 297 -3.99 -26.70 3.49
CA LEU A 297 -3.42 -27.95 3.04
C LEU A 297 -3.05 -28.79 4.28
N PRO A 298 -3.32 -30.10 4.30
CA PRO A 298 -2.78 -30.96 5.34
C PRO A 298 -1.26 -31.08 5.16
N PHE A 299 -0.51 -30.86 6.24
CA PHE A 299 0.94 -31.00 6.25
C PHE A 299 1.42 -31.53 7.60
N ASP A 300 2.57 -32.21 7.56
CA ASP A 300 3.31 -32.65 8.73
C ASP A 300 4.47 -31.67 8.97
N VAL A 301 4.69 -31.28 10.23
CA VAL A 301 5.86 -30.46 10.61
C VAL A 301 6.72 -31.26 11.57
N ARG A 302 8.03 -31.29 11.29
CA ARG A 302 9.04 -31.84 12.18
C ARG A 302 10.06 -30.77 12.51
N THR A 303 10.45 -30.71 13.77
CA THR A 303 11.54 -29.84 14.24
C THR A 303 12.61 -30.72 14.84
N ASP A 304 13.85 -30.56 14.39
CA ASP A 304 15.02 -31.18 15.01
C ASP A 304 15.84 -30.10 15.74
N PHE A 305 16.72 -30.48 16.67
CA PHE A 305 17.52 -29.55 17.45
C PHE A 305 19.00 -29.92 17.35
N LEU A 306 19.80 -29.01 16.80
CA LEU A 306 21.24 -29.17 16.62
C LEU A 306 21.95 -28.12 17.48
N ARG A 307 22.71 -28.57 18.47
CA ARG A 307 23.51 -27.67 19.31
C ARG A 307 24.74 -27.22 18.51
N VAL A 308 24.85 -25.93 18.22
CA VAL A 308 25.96 -25.36 17.43
C VAL A 308 27.07 -24.84 18.34
N THR A 309 26.71 -24.24 19.48
CA THR A 309 27.63 -23.86 20.54
C THR A 309 27.03 -24.15 21.93
N GLU A 310 27.72 -23.79 23.01
CA GLU A 310 27.15 -23.93 24.34
C GLU A 310 25.87 -23.12 24.55
N GLU A 311 25.69 -22.02 23.80
CA GLU A 311 24.61 -21.05 23.95
C GLU A 311 23.66 -20.96 22.74
N THR A 312 24.01 -21.53 21.59
CA THR A 312 23.17 -21.50 20.37
C THR A 312 22.70 -22.89 19.93
N ILE A 313 21.39 -22.99 19.67
CA ILE A 313 20.71 -24.17 19.11
C ILE A 313 20.14 -23.78 17.75
N LEU A 314 20.55 -24.50 16.71
CA LEU A 314 19.96 -24.42 15.38
C LEU A 314 18.80 -25.41 15.31
N THR A 315 17.62 -24.90 14.96
CA THR A 315 16.37 -25.68 14.92
C THR A 315 15.85 -25.70 13.48
N PRO A 316 16.27 -26.67 12.64
CA PRO A 316 15.69 -26.81 11.30
C PRO A 316 14.23 -27.18 11.42
N VAL A 317 13.41 -26.63 10.53
CA VAL A 317 11.98 -26.89 10.48
C VAL A 317 11.68 -27.58 9.16
N THR A 318 11.38 -28.86 9.24
CA THR A 318 10.99 -29.64 8.09
C THR A 318 9.48 -29.64 7.94
N VAL A 319 9.00 -29.16 6.79
CA VAL A 319 7.59 -29.21 6.40
C VAL A 319 7.42 -30.28 5.33
N GLN A 320 6.48 -31.19 5.55
CA GLN A 320 6.19 -32.29 4.64
C GLN A 320 4.74 -32.22 4.18
N VAL A 321 4.54 -32.29 2.86
CA VAL A 321 3.22 -32.22 2.22
C VAL A 321 3.01 -33.43 1.34
N ALA A 322 1.80 -33.98 1.31
CA ALA A 322 1.46 -35.03 0.37
C ALA A 322 1.17 -34.42 -1.00
N ASN A 323 1.83 -34.92 -2.04
CA ASN A 323 1.75 -34.31 -3.37
C ASN A 323 0.34 -34.37 -3.95
N ARG A 324 -0.45 -35.37 -3.58
CA ARG A 324 -1.88 -35.48 -3.92
C ARG A 324 -2.75 -34.31 -3.47
N ASP A 325 -2.33 -33.59 -2.44
CA ASP A 325 -3.11 -32.47 -1.90
C ASP A 325 -2.76 -31.16 -2.62
N LEU A 326 -1.67 -31.13 -3.41
CA LEU A 326 -1.27 -29.97 -4.19
C LEU A 326 -2.11 -29.81 -5.46
N GLU A 327 -2.35 -28.56 -5.84
CA GLU A 327 -3.03 -28.23 -7.08
C GLU A 327 -2.00 -28.04 -8.20
N PHE A 328 -2.04 -28.92 -9.21
CA PHE A 328 -1.15 -28.87 -10.37
C PHE A 328 -1.88 -28.32 -11.59
N GLN A 329 -1.20 -27.45 -12.33
CA GLN A 329 -1.66 -26.91 -13.61
C GLN A 329 -0.77 -27.44 -14.74
N ASN A 330 -1.37 -27.99 -15.80
CA ASN A 330 -0.61 -28.41 -16.98
C ASN A 330 -0.23 -27.17 -17.80
N LYS A 331 1.07 -26.86 -17.86
CA LYS A 331 1.66 -25.85 -18.74
C LYS A 331 2.57 -26.54 -19.75
N GLY A 332 2.01 -26.90 -20.91
CA GLY A 332 2.80 -27.40 -22.03
C GLY A 332 3.45 -28.78 -21.82
N GLY A 333 2.77 -29.70 -21.13
CA GLY A 333 3.27 -31.06 -20.87
C GLY A 333 4.08 -31.19 -19.57
N VAL A 334 4.16 -30.11 -18.79
CA VAL A 334 4.73 -30.09 -17.43
C VAL A 334 3.63 -29.70 -16.46
N MET A 335 3.43 -30.52 -15.43
CA MET A 335 2.53 -30.28 -14.32
C MET A 335 3.24 -29.36 -13.32
N HIS A 336 2.76 -28.12 -13.24
CA HIS A 336 3.34 -27.06 -12.42
C HIS A 336 2.48 -26.82 -11.18
N ALA A 337 3.07 -26.88 -9.99
CA ALA A 337 2.45 -26.50 -8.73
C ALA A 337 3.34 -25.51 -7.98
N VAL A 338 2.72 -24.56 -7.29
CA VAL A 338 3.42 -23.60 -6.42
C VAL A 338 2.82 -23.67 -5.03
N LEU A 339 3.68 -23.89 -4.04
CA LEU A 339 3.34 -23.98 -2.64
C LEU A 339 3.95 -22.80 -1.89
N ASP A 340 3.10 -21.94 -1.34
CA ASP A 340 3.55 -20.84 -0.50
C ASP A 340 3.53 -21.27 0.98
N ILE A 341 4.68 -21.11 1.63
CA ILE A 341 4.96 -21.50 3.01
C ILE A 341 5.13 -20.24 3.86
N PHE A 342 4.34 -20.13 4.92
CA PHE A 342 4.52 -19.10 5.94
C PHE A 342 4.70 -19.72 7.31
N GLY A 343 5.74 -19.32 8.04
CA GLY A 343 6.02 -19.78 9.40
C GLY A 343 6.17 -18.63 10.38
N GLN A 344 5.67 -18.83 11.59
CA GLN A 344 5.80 -17.90 12.72
C GLN A 344 6.33 -18.60 13.96
N PHE A 345 7.41 -18.05 14.51
CA PHE A 345 8.00 -18.42 15.79
C PHE A 345 7.55 -17.44 16.86
N SER A 346 7.04 -17.98 17.97
CA SER A 346 6.58 -17.20 19.12
C SER A 346 7.24 -17.72 20.39
N SER A 347 7.56 -16.82 21.31
CA SER A 347 8.03 -17.17 22.65
C SER A 347 6.93 -17.87 23.46
N LEU A 348 7.31 -18.44 24.61
CA LEU A 348 6.36 -19.01 25.58
C LEU A 348 5.35 -17.97 26.12
N SER A 349 5.68 -16.69 26.05
CA SER A 349 4.77 -15.59 26.42
C SER A 349 3.81 -15.17 25.30
N GLY A 350 3.86 -15.83 24.13
CA GLY A 350 3.04 -15.49 22.96
C GLY A 350 3.54 -14.30 22.14
N ARG A 351 4.72 -13.74 22.48
CA ARG A 351 5.37 -12.69 21.70
C ARG A 351 5.97 -13.30 20.43
N ILE A 352 5.73 -12.69 19.28
CA ILE A 352 6.30 -13.14 18.00
C ILE A 352 7.80 -12.82 18.02
N VAL A 353 8.63 -13.84 17.79
CA VAL A 353 10.09 -13.77 17.82
C VAL A 353 10.65 -13.72 16.41
N ASN A 354 10.08 -14.48 15.49
CA ASN A 354 10.53 -14.52 14.10
C ASN A 354 9.41 -14.98 13.16
N THR A 355 9.48 -14.62 11.89
CA THR A 355 8.60 -15.11 10.82
C THR A 355 9.41 -15.36 9.56
N PHE A 356 9.06 -16.38 8.79
CA PHE A 356 9.66 -16.65 7.48
C PHE A 356 8.58 -16.96 6.46
N GLU A 357 8.91 -16.70 5.20
CA GLU A 357 8.07 -16.93 4.04
C GLU A 357 8.94 -17.56 2.96
N ASP A 358 8.45 -18.62 2.29
CA ASP A 358 9.12 -19.20 1.12
C ASP A 358 8.09 -19.77 0.12
N SER A 359 8.44 -19.83 -1.16
CA SER A 359 7.61 -20.37 -2.23
C SER A 359 8.33 -21.54 -2.91
N VAL A 360 7.78 -22.73 -2.77
CA VAL A 360 8.33 -23.96 -3.36
C VAL A 360 7.61 -24.23 -4.68
N VAL A 361 8.37 -24.21 -5.77
CA VAL A 361 7.89 -24.56 -7.10
C VAL A 361 8.16 -26.04 -7.37
N LEU A 362 7.16 -26.74 -7.88
CA LEU A 362 7.22 -28.16 -8.23
C LEU A 362 6.81 -28.34 -9.68
N ASP A 363 7.79 -28.70 -10.51
CA ASP A 363 7.62 -29.01 -11.92
C ASP A 363 7.79 -30.51 -12.14
N VAL A 364 6.73 -31.16 -12.64
CA VAL A 364 6.70 -32.61 -12.87
C VAL A 364 6.31 -32.90 -14.31
N PRO A 365 7.16 -33.57 -15.10
CA PRO A 365 6.78 -34.02 -16.44
C PRO A 365 5.52 -34.91 -16.43
N GLU A 366 4.63 -34.75 -17.41
CA GLU A 366 3.34 -35.44 -17.44
C GLU A 366 3.45 -36.98 -17.42
N ASN A 367 4.51 -37.54 -17.99
CA ASN A 367 4.80 -38.97 -17.99
C ASN A 367 5.16 -39.52 -16.58
N GLU A 368 5.63 -38.68 -15.67
CA GLU A 368 6.02 -39.06 -14.31
C GLU A 368 4.98 -38.67 -13.25
N PHE A 369 3.99 -37.85 -13.62
CA PHE A 369 3.00 -37.27 -12.72
C PHE A 369 2.27 -38.32 -11.87
N GLN A 370 1.80 -39.41 -12.47
CA GLN A 370 1.09 -40.48 -11.76
C GLN A 370 1.91 -41.11 -10.64
N ARG A 371 3.22 -41.26 -10.82
CA ARG A 371 4.12 -41.80 -9.78
C ARG A 371 4.48 -40.75 -8.73
N TYR A 372 4.41 -39.48 -9.09
CA TYR A 372 4.81 -38.36 -8.26
C TYR A 372 3.70 -37.92 -7.29
N VAL A 373 2.44 -37.98 -7.72
CA VAL A 373 1.25 -37.67 -6.90
C VAL A 373 1.15 -38.57 -5.66
N ASP A 374 1.60 -39.83 -5.77
CA ASP A 374 1.58 -40.78 -4.67
C ASP A 374 2.68 -40.56 -3.61
N ARG A 375 3.65 -39.68 -3.89
CA ARG A 375 4.77 -39.37 -2.97
C ARG A 375 4.45 -38.18 -2.07
N ARG A 376 5.33 -37.96 -1.10
CA ARG A 376 5.34 -36.77 -0.23
C ARG A 376 6.59 -35.96 -0.54
N SER A 377 6.44 -34.64 -0.63
CA SER A 377 7.56 -33.71 -0.79
C SER A 377 7.95 -33.11 0.57
N VAL A 378 9.24 -32.88 0.73
CA VAL A 378 9.86 -32.40 1.98
C VAL A 378 10.59 -31.10 1.69
N TYR A 379 10.37 -30.11 2.55
CA TYR A 379 11.02 -28.81 2.54
C TYR A 379 11.64 -28.57 3.93
N GLN A 380 12.85 -28.02 4.02
CA GLN A 380 13.60 -27.85 5.28
C GLN A 380 14.20 -26.45 5.41
#